data_AF-A0A6B3AW09-F1
#
_entry.id   AF-A0A6B3AW09-F1
#
_cell.length_a   1.000
_cell.length_b   1.000
_cell.length_c   1.000
_cell.angle_alpha   90.00
_cell.angle_beta   90.00
_cell.angle_gamma   90.00
#
_symmetry.space_group_name_H-M   'P 1'
#
loop_
_entity.id
_entity.type
_entity.pdbx_description
1 polymer ?
#
loop_
_entity_poly.entity_id
_entity_poly.type
_entity_poly.pdbx_seq_one_letter_code
_entity_poly.pdbx_strand_id
1 'polypeptide(L)'
;MARTGRRSGTAADVEEMLDELYVLPPPEFVPRREELAAAARTAGRADDAKRLRAARRPPLAAWAANLLRRSRPEEAERFLELGQALREAYTGLDAGGMKELSAQRR
;
A
#
# COMPACT_ATOMS: atom_id res chain seq x y z
N MET A 1 -26.27 -23.79 -10.20
CA MET A 1 -26.74 -22.86 -9.14
C MET A 1 -25.59 -22.79 -8.13
N ALA A 2 -24.95 -21.67 -7.80
CA ALA A 2 -25.49 -20.38 -7.39
C ALA A 2 -24.54 -19.19 -7.73
N ARG A 3 -25.16 -18.16 -8.30
CA ARG A 3 -24.85 -16.72 -8.38
C ARG A 3 -23.59 -16.18 -7.65
N THR A 4 -22.48 -15.99 -8.37
CA THR A 4 -21.36 -15.09 -8.01
C THR A 4 -21.41 -13.75 -8.78
N GLY A 5 -22.56 -13.37 -9.31
CA GLY A 5 -22.74 -12.15 -10.14
C GLY A 5 -23.08 -10.87 -9.37
N ARG A 6 -22.67 -10.67 -8.11
CA ARG A 6 -23.10 -9.49 -7.33
C ARG A 6 -22.09 -9.01 -6.27
N ARG A 7 -20.85 -8.71 -6.66
CA ARG A 7 -19.96 -7.81 -5.89
C ARG A 7 -19.34 -6.69 -6.72
N SER A 8 -19.64 -6.63 -8.02
CA SER A 8 -19.01 -5.78 -9.03
C SER A 8 -19.50 -4.33 -9.07
N GLY A 9 -19.92 -3.77 -7.93
CA GLY A 9 -20.50 -2.42 -7.86
C GLY A 9 -20.45 -1.80 -6.46
N THR A 10 -19.36 -2.00 -5.74
CA THR A 10 -19.20 -1.53 -4.35
C THR A 10 -17.79 -1.00 -4.12
N ALA A 11 -17.60 -0.23 -3.05
CA ALA A 11 -16.32 0.37 -2.63
C ALA A 11 -15.10 -0.58 -2.64
N ALA A 12 -15.31 -1.90 -2.63
CA ALA A 12 -14.28 -2.90 -2.82
C ALA A 12 -13.58 -2.83 -4.21
N ASP A 13 -14.28 -2.42 -5.27
CA ASP A 13 -13.71 -2.34 -6.63
C ASP A 13 -12.76 -1.14 -6.78
N VAL A 14 -13.12 0.03 -6.21
CA VAL A 14 -12.21 1.19 -6.25
C VAL A 14 -10.97 0.99 -5.38
N GLU A 15 -11.08 0.23 -4.28
CA GLU A 15 -9.91 -0.10 -3.46
C GLU A 15 -8.94 -1.01 -4.23
N GLU A 16 -9.45 -2.01 -4.95
CA GLU A 16 -8.65 -2.88 -5.83
C GLU A 16 -7.97 -2.09 -6.96
N MET A 17 -8.68 -1.12 -7.55
CA MET A 17 -8.13 -0.21 -8.56
C MET A 17 -7.02 0.70 -7.99
N LEU A 18 -7.18 1.20 -6.77
CA LEU A 18 -6.13 1.98 -6.09
C LEU A 18 -4.91 1.11 -5.76
N ASP A 19 -5.17 -0.11 -5.33
CA ASP A 19 -4.15 -1.12 -5.06
C ASP A 19 -3.32 -1.45 -6.31
N GLU A 20 -3.96 -1.55 -7.48
CA GLU A 20 -3.30 -1.69 -8.78
C GLU A 20 -2.41 -0.46 -9.07
N LEU A 21 -2.93 0.76 -8.86
CA LEU A 21 -2.17 1.99 -9.12
C LEU A 21 -0.87 2.06 -8.30
N TYR A 22 -0.90 1.63 -7.04
CA TYR A 22 0.25 1.76 -6.14
C TYR A 22 1.32 0.67 -6.32
N VAL A 23 1.10 -0.32 -7.19
CA VAL A 23 2.16 -1.28 -7.59
C VAL A 23 2.80 -0.97 -8.93
N LEU A 24 2.18 -0.11 -9.74
CA LEU A 24 2.75 0.28 -11.02
C LEU A 24 4.00 1.14 -10.86
N PRO A 25 4.97 1.03 -11.79
CA PRO A 25 6.09 1.97 -11.87
C PRO A 25 5.59 3.43 -11.82
N PRO A 26 6.26 4.34 -11.09
CA PRO A 26 5.79 5.72 -10.96
C PRO A 26 5.48 6.45 -12.29
N PRO A 27 6.22 6.22 -13.40
CA PRO A 27 5.88 6.80 -14.70
C PRO A 27 4.50 6.37 -15.23
N GLU A 28 4.06 5.15 -14.92
CA GLU A 28 2.81 4.55 -15.41
C GLU A 28 1.59 4.92 -14.56
N PHE A 29 1.81 5.43 -13.35
CA PHE A 29 0.76 5.77 -12.38
C PHE A 29 -0.29 6.72 -12.95
N VAL A 30 0.14 7.84 -13.55
CA VAL A 30 -0.77 8.88 -14.02
C VAL A 30 -1.60 8.43 -15.22
N PRO A 31 -1.01 7.86 -16.29
CA PRO A 31 -1.78 7.29 -17.40
C PRO A 31 -2.85 6.30 -16.93
N ARG A 32 -2.45 5.32 -16.11
CA ARG A 32 -3.38 4.30 -15.62
C ARG A 32 -4.51 4.88 -14.76
N ARG A 33 -4.19 5.85 -13.90
CA ARG A 33 -5.18 6.51 -13.05
C ARG A 33 -6.26 7.20 -13.88
N GLU A 34 -5.86 7.87 -14.97
CA GLU A 34 -6.82 8.54 -15.84
C GLU A 34 -7.71 7.54 -16.59
N GLU A 35 -7.16 6.42 -17.06
CA GLU A 35 -7.94 5.34 -17.68
C GLU A 35 -8.99 4.77 -16.72
N LEU A 36 -8.57 4.38 -15.51
CA LEU A 36 -9.46 3.83 -14.49
C LEU A 36 -10.56 4.83 -14.10
N ALA A 37 -10.19 6.11 -13.93
CA ALA A 37 -11.15 7.15 -13.57
C ALA A 37 -12.09 7.54 -14.73
N ALA A 38 -11.67 7.36 -15.99
CA ALA A 38 -12.55 7.50 -17.15
C ALA A 38 -13.52 6.31 -17.23
N ALA A 39 -13.03 5.08 -17.08
CA ALA A 39 -13.86 3.88 -17.05
C ALA A 39 -14.92 3.93 -15.93
N ALA A 40 -14.55 4.36 -14.73
CA ALA A 40 -15.48 4.53 -13.62
C ALA A 40 -16.58 5.57 -13.92
N ARG A 41 -16.26 6.69 -14.59
CA ARG A 41 -17.26 7.66 -15.05
C ARG A 41 -18.23 7.06 -16.05
N THR A 42 -17.72 6.35 -17.06
CA THR A 42 -18.54 5.69 -18.08
C THR A 42 -19.46 4.64 -17.47
N ALA A 43 -19.03 3.99 -16.39
CA ALA A 43 -19.83 3.04 -15.61
C ALA A 43 -20.82 3.70 -14.63
N GLY A 44 -20.96 5.03 -14.62
CA GLY A 44 -21.85 5.76 -13.70
C GLY A 44 -21.34 5.88 -12.25
N ARG A 45 -20.08 5.53 -11.98
CA ARG A 45 -19.45 5.54 -10.66
C ARG A 45 -18.64 6.82 -10.44
N ALA A 46 -19.34 7.96 -10.39
CA ALA A 46 -18.71 9.28 -10.30
C ALA A 46 -17.83 9.47 -9.06
N ASP A 47 -18.25 8.93 -7.91
CA ASP A 47 -17.48 9.02 -6.65
C ASP A 47 -16.19 8.20 -6.69
N ASP A 48 -16.23 6.99 -7.25
CA ASP A 48 -15.02 6.17 -7.46
C ASP A 48 -14.04 6.89 -8.39
N ALA A 49 -14.55 7.50 -9.46
CA ALA A 49 -13.75 8.26 -10.39
C ALA A 49 -13.10 9.50 -9.75
N LYS A 50 -13.76 10.10 -8.76
CA LYS A 50 -13.21 11.20 -7.95
C LYS A 50 -12.12 10.69 -7.01
N ARG A 51 -12.35 9.55 -6.33
CA ARG A 51 -11.34 8.90 -5.47
C ARG A 51 -10.08 8.54 -6.26
N LEU A 52 -10.23 7.94 -7.44
CA LEU A 52 -9.11 7.59 -8.32
C LEU A 52 -8.32 8.83 -8.73
N ARG A 53 -8.97 9.91 -9.18
CA ARG A 53 -8.28 11.18 -9.52
C ARG A 53 -7.58 11.83 -8.33
N ALA A 54 -8.10 11.65 -7.11
CA ALA A 54 -7.48 12.17 -5.90
C ALA A 54 -6.21 11.40 -5.50
N ALA A 55 -6.02 10.18 -6.02
CA ALA A 55 -4.82 9.39 -5.78
C ALA A 55 -3.58 10.10 -6.32
N ARG A 56 -2.58 10.25 -5.46
CA ARG A 56 -1.31 10.92 -5.77
C ARG A 56 -0.27 9.90 -6.20
N ARG A 57 0.49 10.24 -7.24
CA ARG A 57 1.67 9.47 -7.64
C ARG A 57 2.64 9.41 -6.46
N PRO A 58 3.05 8.21 -6.00
CA PRO A 58 3.99 8.09 -4.90
C PRO A 58 5.40 8.55 -5.33
N PRO A 59 6.22 9.10 -4.42
CA PRO A 59 7.66 9.18 -4.64
C PRO A 59 8.27 7.78 -4.75
N LEU A 60 9.44 7.68 -5.40
CA LEU A 60 10.07 6.37 -5.70
C LEU A 60 10.29 5.51 -4.46
N ALA A 61 10.72 6.11 -3.34
CA ALA A 61 10.93 5.40 -2.09
C ALA A 61 9.64 4.78 -1.52
N ALA A 62 8.52 5.51 -1.60
CA ALA A 62 7.23 5.02 -1.14
C ALA A 62 6.68 3.90 -2.04
N TRP A 63 6.88 4.01 -3.36
CA TRP A 63 6.57 2.93 -4.30
C TRP A 63 7.36 1.65 -3.99
N ALA A 64 8.68 1.77 -3.80
CA ALA A 64 9.53 0.63 -3.47
C ALA A 64 9.12 -0.03 -2.14
N ALA A 65 8.78 0.77 -1.12
CA ALA A 65 8.26 0.26 0.15
C ALA A 65 6.93 -0.48 -0.02
N ASN A 66 6.02 0.04 -0.86
CA ASN A 66 4.75 -0.63 -1.13
C ASN A 66 4.94 -1.98 -1.84
N LEU A 67 5.88 -2.06 -2.78
CA LEU A 67 6.25 -3.32 -3.44
C LEU A 67 6.88 -4.33 -2.47
N LEU A 68 7.78 -3.88 -1.59
CA LEU A 68 8.38 -4.75 -0.58
C LEU A 68 7.31 -5.34 0.34
N ARG A 69 6.41 -4.51 0.87
CA ARG A 69 5.32 -4.96 1.74
C ARG A 69 4.40 -5.97 1.05
N ARG A 70 4.14 -5.81 -0.26
CA ARG A 70 3.29 -6.74 -1.02
C ARG A 70 3.99 -8.05 -1.36
N SER A 71 5.28 -8.02 -1.66
CA SER A 71 6.04 -9.22 -2.02
C SER A 71 6.49 -10.04 -0.81
N ARG A 72 6.64 -9.40 0.35
CA ARG A 72 7.17 -9.98 1.59
C ARG A 72 6.47 -9.38 2.82
N PRO A 73 5.18 -9.68 3.02
CA PRO A 73 4.37 -9.03 4.06
C PRO A 73 4.90 -9.30 5.46
N GLU A 74 5.25 -10.56 5.75
CA GLU A 74 5.74 -10.98 7.06
C GLU A 74 7.12 -10.38 7.36
N GLU A 75 8.04 -10.36 6.40
CA GLU A 75 9.34 -9.71 6.55
C GLU A 75 9.22 -8.20 6.77
N ALA A 76 8.31 -7.54 6.03
CA ALA A 76 8.07 -6.12 6.16
C ALA A 76 7.51 -5.77 7.54
N GLU A 77 6.58 -6.58 8.07
CA GLU A 77 6.03 -6.43 9.41
C GLU A 77 7.12 -6.61 10.48
N ARG A 78 7.88 -7.71 10.45
CA ARG A 78 9.01 -7.94 11.35
C ARG A 78 10.03 -6.80 11.33
N PHE A 79 10.32 -6.25 10.15
CA PHE A 79 11.24 -5.13 10.02
C PHE A 79 10.72 -3.84 10.68
N LEU A 80 9.42 -3.56 10.52
CA LEU A 80 8.77 -2.40 11.14
C LEU A 80 8.74 -2.52 12.67
N GLU A 81 8.40 -3.70 13.18
CA GLU A 81 8.40 -4.01 14.62
C GLU A 81 9.79 -3.83 15.22
N LEU A 82 10.83 -4.41 14.60
CA LEU A 82 12.22 -4.24 15.04
C LEU A 82 12.64 -2.77 15.04
N GLY A 83 12.28 -2.02 13.99
CA GLY A 83 12.57 -0.59 13.92
C GLY A 83 11.89 0.22 15.03
N GLN A 84 10.68 -0.16 15.43
CA GLN A 84 9.96 0.46 16.54
C GLN A 84 10.63 0.16 17.88
N ALA A 85 10.92 -1.12 18.16
CA ALA A 85 11.59 -1.53 19.38
C ALA A 85 12.97 -0.85 19.54
N LEU A 86 13.72 -0.68 18.45
CA LEU A 86 14.98 0.06 18.48
C LEU A 86 14.77 1.52 18.88
N ARG A 87 13.83 2.25 18.25
CA ARG A 87 13.56 3.66 18.60
C ARG A 87 13.15 3.84 20.06
N GLU A 88 12.38 2.90 20.59
CA GLU A 88 11.97 2.90 21.99
C GLU A 88 13.17 2.69 22.92
N ALA A 89 14.03 1.70 22.64
CA ALA A 89 15.25 1.45 23.41
C ALA A 89 16.21 2.65 23.39
N TYR A 90 16.37 3.31 22.22
CA TYR A 90 17.17 4.52 22.07
C TYR A 90 16.62 5.71 22.87
N THR A 91 15.30 5.83 22.97
CA THR A 91 14.64 6.92 23.74
C THR A 91 14.68 6.65 25.25
N GLY A 92 14.61 5.37 25.65
CA GLY A 92 14.66 4.94 27.04
C GLY A 92 16.07 4.76 27.63
N LEU A 93 17.14 4.94 26.84
CA LEU A 93 18.54 4.65 27.20
C LEU A 93 18.75 3.20 27.72
N ASP A 94 17.96 2.25 27.25
CA ASP A 94 18.06 0.84 27.66
C ASP A 94 19.18 0.13 26.88
N ALA A 95 20.38 0.10 27.47
CA ALA A 95 21.54 -0.59 26.93
C ALA A 95 21.37 -2.12 26.80
N GLY A 96 20.50 -2.72 27.63
CA GLY A 96 20.21 -4.15 27.59
C GLY A 96 19.35 -4.51 26.38
N GLY A 97 18.22 -3.83 26.21
CA GLY A 97 17.34 -3.98 25.05
C GLY A 97 18.04 -3.71 23.72
N MET A 98 18.96 -2.73 23.68
CA MET A 98 19.76 -2.46 22.48
C MET A 98 20.61 -3.66 22.02
N LYS A 99 21.21 -4.43 22.95
CA LYS A 99 22.08 -5.57 22.63
C LYS A 99 21.28 -6.76 22.09
N GLU A 100 20.09 -6.99 22.63
CA GLU A 100 19.20 -8.06 22.22
C GLU A 100 18.57 -7.78 20.84
N LEU A 101 18.06 -6.57 20.62
CA LEU A 101 17.53 -6.15 19.32
C LEU A 101 18.61 -6.13 18.22
N SER A 102 19.85 -5.78 18.57
CA SER A 102 20.98 -5.86 17.63
C SER A 102 21.30 -7.29 17.19
N ALA A 103 21.01 -8.30 18.02
CA ALA A 103 21.19 -9.70 17.66
C ALA A 103 20.12 -10.20 16.69
N GLN A 104 18.88 -9.68 16.78
CA GLN A 104 17.75 -10.00 15.90
C GLN A 104 17.88 -9.39 14.49
N ARG A 105 18.86 -8.50 14.29
CA ARG A 105 19.17 -7.86 13.01
C ARG A 105 19.89 -8.77 12.00
N ARG A 106 20.42 -9.91 12.43
CA ARG A 106 21.24 -10.83 11.62
C ARG A 106 20.40 -11.90 10.93
#